data_AF-A0A659UGD7-F1
#
_entry.id   AF-A0A659UGD7-F1
#
_cell.length_a   1.000
_cell.length_b   1.000
_cell.length_c   1.000
_cell.angle_alpha   90.00
_cell.angle_beta   90.00
_cell.angle_gamma   90.00
#
_symmetry.space_group_name_H-M   'P 1'
#
loop_
_entity.id
_entity.type
_entity.pdbx_description
1 polymer ?
#
loop_
_entity_poly.entity_id
_entity_poly.type
_entity_poly.pdbx_seq_one_letter_code
_entity_poly.pdbx_strand_id
1 'polypeptide(L)'
;YGANPPDPKWPGGAHVAVQFVVNYEEGGENCVLHGDKASEAFLSEIVGAAPWVGQRHWNMESIYEYGARAGFWRLLRLFGEAQVPVTCYGVATALARPPHQVTAM
;
A
#
# COMPACT_ATOMS: atom_id res chain seq x y z
N TYR A 1 28.06 -4.18 -5.66
CA TYR A 1 29.42 -3.68 -5.41
C TYR A 1 30.51 -4.76 -5.61
N GLY A 2 30.29 -5.84 -6.36
CA GLY A 2 31.26 -6.95 -6.44
C GLY A 2 31.49 -7.63 -5.07
N ALA A 3 32.67 -8.20 -4.84
CA ALA A 3 33.02 -8.91 -3.61
C ALA A 3 33.15 -8.01 -2.37
N ASN A 4 33.31 -6.69 -2.54
CA ASN A 4 33.61 -5.75 -1.47
C ASN A 4 32.54 -4.65 -1.41
N PRO A 5 31.39 -4.87 -0.77
CA PRO A 5 30.42 -3.81 -0.52
C PRO A 5 30.99 -2.78 0.47
N PRO A 6 30.61 -1.49 0.33
CA PRO A 6 31.03 -0.47 1.28
C PRO A 6 30.42 -0.74 2.66
N ASP A 7 31.14 -0.35 3.71
CA ASP A 7 30.58 -0.26 5.05
C ASP A 7 29.60 0.94 5.08
N PRO A 8 28.30 0.72 5.32
CA PRO A 8 27.30 1.79 5.24
C PRO A 8 27.37 2.79 6.40
N LYS A 9 28.16 2.52 7.46
CA LYS A 9 28.33 3.40 8.62
C LYS A 9 26.99 3.89 9.20
N TRP A 10 26.07 2.95 9.42
CA TRP A 10 24.75 3.29 9.95
C TRP A 10 24.83 4.04 11.28
N PRO A 11 23.92 5.00 11.53
CA PRO A 11 23.88 5.74 12.79
C PRO A 11 23.89 4.82 14.01
N GLY A 12 24.59 5.22 15.07
CA GLY A 12 24.71 4.44 16.31
C GLY A 12 25.50 3.14 16.18
N GLY A 13 26.17 2.88 15.04
CA GLY A 13 26.92 1.65 14.82
C GLY A 13 26.02 0.43 14.57
N ALA A 14 24.79 0.65 14.09
CA ALA A 14 23.84 -0.43 13.82
C ALA A 14 24.36 -1.42 12.77
N HIS A 15 24.12 -2.71 13.00
CA HIS A 15 24.51 -3.77 12.07
C HIS A 15 23.53 -3.94 10.90
N VAL A 16 22.31 -3.43 11.04
CA VAL A 16 21.26 -3.50 10.02
C VAL A 16 20.42 -2.21 10.08
N ALA A 17 20.02 -1.72 8.90
CA ALA A 17 19.01 -0.70 8.76
C ALA A 17 17.73 -1.38 8.27
N VAL A 18 16.63 -1.25 9.02
CA VAL A 18 15.31 -1.77 8.65
C VAL A 18 14.45 -0.60 8.21
N GLN A 19 13.81 -0.72 7.04
CA GLN A 19 12.92 0.30 6.50
C GLN A 19 11.55 -0.32 6.24
N PHE A 20 10.54 0.14 6.96
CA PHE A 20 9.16 -0.31 6.79
C PHE A 20 8.44 0.53 5.74
N VAL A 21 8.06 -0.09 4.64
CA VAL A 21 7.22 0.53 3.60
C VAL A 21 5.78 0.12 3.82
N VAL A 22 4.87 1.09 3.83
CA VAL A 22 3.42 0.85 3.79
C VAL A 22 2.91 1.38 2.45
N ASN A 23 2.42 0.50 1.59
CA ASN A 23 1.80 0.92 0.34
C ASN A 23 0.38 1.44 0.64
N TYR A 24 -0.03 2.49 -0.06
CA TYR A 24 -1.39 2.99 -0.06
C TYR A 24 -1.87 3.05 -1.51
N GLU A 25 -2.55 2.00 -1.93
CA GLU A 25 -2.95 1.73 -3.31
C GLU A 25 -4.47 1.72 -3.47
N GLU A 26 -5.20 1.62 -2.36
CA GLU A 26 -6.63 1.42 -2.30
C GLU A 26 -7.41 2.67 -2.73
N GLY A 27 -8.18 2.54 -3.81
CA GLY A 27 -8.77 3.61 -4.60
C GLY A 27 -7.94 3.99 -5.85
N GLY A 28 -6.76 3.43 -6.02
CA GLY A 28 -5.88 3.64 -7.17
C GLY A 28 -5.75 2.43 -8.09
N GLU A 29 -6.31 1.29 -7.70
CA GLU A 29 -6.30 0.03 -8.45
C GLU A 29 -7.14 0.07 -9.73
N ASN A 30 -7.02 -0.96 -10.57
CA ASN A 30 -7.81 -1.03 -11.80
C ASN A 30 -9.31 -1.09 -11.48
N CYS A 31 -10.06 -0.13 -12.00
CA CYS A 31 -11.50 -0.13 -11.89
C CYS A 31 -12.12 0.59 -13.08
N VAL A 32 -13.22 0.05 -13.62
CA VAL A 32 -13.95 0.71 -14.72
C VAL A 32 -14.46 2.10 -14.33
N LEU A 33 -14.65 2.36 -13.03
CA LEU A 33 -14.99 3.71 -12.51
C LEU A 33 -13.81 4.69 -12.58
N HIS A 34 -12.58 4.18 -12.70
CA HIS A 34 -11.36 4.97 -12.87
C HIS A 34 -11.02 5.21 -14.35
N GLY A 35 -11.78 4.59 -15.27
CA GLY A 35 -11.56 4.66 -16.72
C GLY A 35 -10.81 3.45 -17.29
N ASP A 36 -10.52 2.44 -16.47
CA ASP A 36 -9.81 1.24 -16.91
C ASP A 36 -10.72 0.30 -17.72
N LYS A 37 -10.10 -0.55 -18.55
CA LYS A 37 -10.83 -1.51 -19.40
C LYS A 37 -11.42 -2.69 -18.63
N ALA A 38 -10.92 -2.98 -17.43
CA ALA A 38 -11.31 -4.15 -16.64
C ALA A 38 -11.12 -3.89 -15.14
N SER A 39 -11.71 -4.76 -14.32
CA SER A 39 -11.50 -4.77 -12.87
C SER A 39 -10.10 -5.22 -12.47
N GLU A 40 -9.69 -4.85 -11.26
CA GLU A 40 -8.49 -5.39 -10.60
C GLU A 40 -8.56 -6.93 -10.43
N ALA A 41 -7.38 -7.53 -10.40
CA ALA A 41 -7.15 -8.96 -10.30
C ALA A 41 -5.96 -9.32 -9.39
N PHE A 42 -5.15 -8.34 -8.98
CA PHE A 42 -3.92 -8.57 -8.23
C PHE A 42 -4.10 -8.38 -6.71
N LEU A 43 -3.20 -8.98 -5.93
CA LEU A 43 -3.03 -8.87 -4.47
C LEU A 43 -4.33 -8.70 -3.65
N SER A 44 -5.21 -9.68 -3.77
CA SER A 44 -6.39 -9.81 -2.92
C SER A 44 -6.54 -11.24 -2.39
N GLU A 45 -7.55 -11.45 -1.54
CA GLU A 45 -7.92 -12.78 -1.06
C GLU A 45 -8.51 -13.67 -2.17
N ILE A 46 -8.85 -13.11 -3.33
CA ILE A 46 -9.33 -13.85 -4.50
C ILE A 46 -8.12 -14.34 -5.32
N VAL A 47 -7.46 -15.38 -4.82
CA VAL A 47 -6.30 -15.96 -5.46
C VAL A 47 -6.64 -16.43 -6.88
N GLY A 48 -5.88 -15.95 -7.87
CA GLY A 48 -6.11 -16.28 -9.27
C GLY A 48 -7.31 -15.57 -9.90
N ALA A 49 -7.76 -14.44 -9.32
CA ALA A 49 -8.76 -13.59 -9.94
C ALA A 49 -8.37 -13.24 -11.38
N ALA A 50 -9.34 -13.30 -12.29
CA ALA A 50 -9.19 -12.79 -13.65
C ALA A 50 -9.80 -11.38 -13.73
N PRO A 51 -9.20 -10.45 -14.47
CA PRO A 51 -9.77 -9.12 -14.67
C PRO A 51 -11.07 -9.24 -15.48
N TRP A 52 -12.15 -8.62 -15.01
CA TRP A 52 -13.44 -8.64 -15.70
C TRP A 52 -13.55 -7.44 -16.65
N VAL A 53 -13.47 -7.72 -17.96
CA VAL A 53 -13.50 -6.68 -18.99
C VAL A 53 -14.87 -5.98 -19.01
N GLY A 54 -14.85 -4.64 -18.97
CA GLY A 54 -16.02 -3.78 -19.03
C GLY A 54 -16.96 -3.90 -17.82
N GLN A 55 -16.53 -4.56 -16.74
CA GLN A 55 -17.36 -4.85 -15.58
C GLN A 55 -16.66 -4.46 -14.28
N ARG A 56 -17.48 -4.14 -13.28
CA ARG A 56 -17.04 -4.03 -11.89
C ARG A 56 -16.95 -5.41 -11.27
N HIS A 57 -15.96 -5.59 -10.39
CA HIS A 57 -15.80 -6.81 -9.60
C HIS A 57 -15.98 -6.44 -8.12
N TRP A 58 -17.23 -6.41 -7.65
CA TRP A 58 -17.56 -5.88 -6.32
C TRP A 58 -16.85 -6.58 -5.16
N ASN A 59 -16.60 -7.89 -5.27
CA ASN A 59 -15.82 -8.61 -4.26
C ASN A 59 -14.40 -8.02 -4.17
N MET A 60 -13.72 -7.84 -5.31
CA MET A 60 -12.39 -7.21 -5.37
C MET A 60 -12.40 -5.80 -4.79
N GLU A 61 -13.36 -4.96 -5.21
CA GLU A 61 -13.48 -3.58 -4.72
C GLU A 61 -13.65 -3.55 -3.20
N SER A 62 -14.54 -4.38 -2.64
CA SER A 62 -14.75 -4.45 -1.18
C SER A 62 -13.51 -4.92 -0.41
N ILE A 63 -12.66 -5.75 -1.02
CA ILE A 63 -11.39 -6.19 -0.41
C ILE A 63 -10.40 -5.02 -0.37
N TYR A 64 -10.24 -4.30 -1.48
CA TYR A 64 -9.41 -3.09 -1.51
C TYR A 64 -9.94 -2.03 -0.53
N GLU A 65 -11.26 -1.82 -0.48
CA GLU A 65 -11.87 -0.89 0.49
C GLU A 65 -11.51 -1.22 1.94
N TYR A 66 -11.30 -2.50 2.30
CA TYR A 66 -10.86 -2.86 3.65
C TYR A 66 -9.53 -2.22 4.03
N GLY A 67 -8.57 -2.20 3.10
CA GLY A 67 -7.26 -1.59 3.28
C GLY A 67 -7.38 -0.12 3.67
N ALA A 68 -8.11 0.67 2.87
CA ALA A 68 -8.35 2.09 3.14
C ALA A 68 -9.22 2.36 4.39
N ARG A 69 -10.25 1.53 4.63
CA ARG A 69 -11.26 1.77 5.68
C ARG A 69 -10.82 1.29 7.06
N ALA A 70 -10.01 0.23 7.13
CA ALA A 70 -9.69 -0.44 8.39
C ALA A 70 -8.19 -0.79 8.52
N GLY A 71 -7.60 -1.36 7.46
CA GLY A 71 -6.20 -1.80 7.45
C GLY A 71 -5.23 -0.67 7.76
N PHE A 72 -5.36 0.45 7.05
CA PHE A 72 -4.57 1.68 7.24
C PHE A 72 -4.55 2.12 8.71
N TRP A 73 -5.72 2.30 9.31
CA TRP A 73 -5.81 2.79 10.68
C TRP A 73 -5.20 1.83 11.70
N ARG A 74 -5.30 0.51 11.45
CA ARG A 74 -4.67 -0.50 12.30
C ARG A 74 -3.15 -0.40 12.23
N LEU A 75 -2.59 -0.27 11.02
CA LEU A 75 -1.15 -0.12 10.84
C LEU A 75 -0.64 1.21 11.41
N LEU A 76 -1.36 2.31 11.19
CA LEU A 76 -1.00 3.61 11.74
C LEU A 76 -0.86 3.57 13.26
N ARG A 77 -1.81 2.93 13.97
CA ARG A 77 -1.71 2.74 15.42
C ARG A 77 -0.55 1.84 15.80
N LEU A 78 -0.37 0.70 15.14
CA LEU A 78 0.70 -0.26 15.44
C LEU A 78 2.08 0.40 15.36
N PHE A 79 2.37 1.11 14.27
CA PHE A 79 3.66 1.77 14.09
C PHE A 79 3.82 3.00 15.00
N GLY A 80 2.74 3.75 15.23
CA GLY A 80 2.74 4.88 16.17
C GLY A 80 3.02 4.46 17.61
N GLU A 81 2.35 3.40 18.09
CA GLU A 81 2.57 2.83 19.42
C GLU A 81 3.98 2.27 19.59
N ALA A 82 4.53 1.64 18.54
CA ALA A 82 5.90 1.15 18.53
C ALA A 82 6.96 2.26 18.36
N GLN A 83 6.55 3.50 18.07
CA GLN A 83 7.43 4.62 17.70
C GLN A 83 8.39 4.28 16.55
N VAL A 84 7.92 3.46 15.59
CA VAL A 84 8.69 3.05 14.42
C VAL A 84 8.26 3.87 13.21
N PRO A 85 9.16 4.63 12.56
CA PRO A 85 8.82 5.39 11.37
C PRO A 85 8.57 4.46 10.18
N VAL A 86 7.65 4.88 9.31
CA VAL A 86 7.36 4.20 8.05
C VAL A 86 7.52 5.15 6.87
N THR A 87 7.73 4.59 5.69
CA THR A 87 7.65 5.33 4.42
C THR A 87 6.40 4.89 3.69
N CYS A 88 5.53 5.85 3.35
CA CYS A 88 4.36 5.58 2.55
C CYS A 88 4.74 5.52 1.06
N TYR A 89 4.40 4.43 0.40
CA TYR A 89 4.36 4.36 -1.07
C TYR A 89 2.93 4.60 -1.51
N GLY A 90 2.60 5.87 -1.70
CA GLY A 90 1.24 6.29 -2.01
C GLY A 90 0.99 6.44 -3.51
N VAL A 91 -0.01 5.74 -4.02
CA VAL A 91 -0.52 5.96 -5.38
C VAL A 91 -1.29 7.29 -5.39
N ALA A 92 -0.95 8.20 -6.30
CA ALA A 92 -1.50 9.55 -6.30
C ALA A 92 -3.04 9.59 -6.39
N THR A 93 -3.64 8.74 -7.22
CA THR A 93 -5.11 8.64 -7.35
C THR A 93 -5.76 8.01 -6.12
N ALA A 94 -5.09 7.09 -5.44
CA ALA A 94 -5.53 6.57 -4.14
C ALA A 94 -5.51 7.70 -3.10
N LEU A 95 -4.40 8.44 -2.96
CA LEU A 95 -4.28 9.55 -1.99
C LEU A 95 -5.25 10.72 -2.26
N ALA A 96 -5.65 10.92 -3.51
CA ALA A 96 -6.59 12.00 -3.87
C ALA A 96 -8.03 11.75 -3.39
N ARG A 97 -8.42 10.51 -3.06
CA ARG A 97 -9.81 10.18 -2.66
C ARG A 97 -10.07 10.37 -1.15
N PRO A 98 -9.16 10.03 -0.23
CA PRO A 98 -9.39 10.14 1.21
C PRO A 98 -8.50 11.20 1.87
N PRO A 99 -9.01 12.42 2.13
CA PRO A 99 -8.21 13.49 2.72
C PRO A 99 -7.74 13.20 4.17
N HIS A 100 -8.48 12.36 4.90
CA HIS A 100 -8.17 12.07 6.31
C HIS A 100 -6.95 11.16 6.46
N GLN A 101 -6.80 10.16 5.59
CA GLN A 101 -5.66 9.24 5.60
C GLN A 101 -4.37 9.99 5.23
N VAL A 102 -4.41 10.85 4.21
CA VAL A 102 -3.25 11.70 3.84
C VAL A 102 -2.82 12.60 4.98
N THR A 103 -3.78 13.22 5.69
CA THR A 103 -3.49 14.10 6.83
C THR A 103 -2.92 13.32 8.03
N ALA A 104 -3.21 12.03 8.14
CA ALA A 104 -2.80 11.19 9.25
C ALA A 104 -1.43 10.50 9.05
N MET A 105 -0.91 10.48 7.81
CA MET A 105 0.44 10.02 7.46
C MET A 105 1.50 11.03 7.90
#